data_AF-A0A7C3NR24-F1
#
_entry.id   AF-A0A7C3NR24-F1
#
_cell.length_a   1.000
_cell.length_b   1.000
_cell.length_c   1.000
_cell.angle_alpha   90.00
_cell.angle_beta   90.00
_cell.angle_gamma   90.00
#
_symmetry.space_group_name_H-M   'P 1'
#
loop_
_entity.id
_entity.type
_entity.pdbx_description
1 polymer ?
#
loop_
_entity_poly.entity_id
_entity_poly.type
_entity_poly.pdbx_seq_one_letter_code
_entity_poly.pdbx_strand_id
1 'polypeptide(L)'
;PAGAPVQEAPAVNDPIDYRTLTMMDRSFDPDRFLKSAQDIFFKVQGAWNKQDTTALRNLCGSALMKTWEEELTALRNRGHQNKMENIALRESDISEAWTENGEDYITVRFHANLLDYTTDVKTGAVVSGSDSQPVEFEEYWTFSRPVGPNGWKLAAVQQA
;
A
#
# COMPACT_ATOMS: atom_id res chain seq x y z
N PRO A 1 12.50 -22.84 31.59
CA PRO A 1 13.12 -23.12 30.26
C PRO A 1 12.03 -23.43 29.22
N ALA A 2 11.90 -22.79 28.06
CA ALA A 2 12.65 -21.76 27.37
C ALA A 2 11.63 -20.76 26.78
N GLY A 3 12.00 -19.49 26.69
CA GLY A 3 11.15 -18.41 26.20
C GLY A 3 10.83 -18.56 24.72
N ALA A 4 9.61 -18.15 24.34
CA ALA A 4 9.22 -17.98 22.95
C ALA A 4 10.11 -16.92 22.28
N PRO A 5 10.38 -17.04 20.96
CA PRO A 5 11.09 -16.00 20.23
C PRO A 5 10.20 -14.75 20.23
N VAL A 6 10.72 -13.69 20.85
CA VAL A 6 10.14 -12.35 20.74
C VAL A 6 10.40 -11.91 19.30
N GLN A 7 9.34 -11.68 18.53
CA GLN A 7 9.46 -11.06 17.21
C GLN A 7 9.86 -9.61 17.46
N GLU A 8 11.14 -9.30 17.28
CA GLU A 8 11.67 -7.95 17.45
C GLU A 8 10.97 -7.05 16.42
N ALA A 9 10.27 -6.02 16.92
CA ALA A 9 9.83 -4.92 16.06
C ALA A 9 11.07 -4.33 15.38
N PRO A 10 11.02 -4.01 14.07
CA PRO A 10 12.16 -3.43 13.39
C PRO A 10 12.59 -2.16 14.11
N ALA A 11 13.89 -2.06 14.39
CA ALA A 11 14.47 -0.95 15.10
C ALA A 11 14.24 0.35 14.31
N VAL A 12 13.26 1.13 14.75
CA VAL A 12 13.12 2.55 14.39
C VAL A 12 14.38 3.25 14.89
N ASN A 13 15.43 3.37 14.06
CA ASN A 13 16.47 4.44 14.12
C ASN A 13 17.75 4.19 13.28
N ASP A 14 17.91 3.06 12.58
CA ASP A 14 19.06 2.94 11.67
C ASP A 14 18.80 3.68 10.34
N PRO A 15 19.75 4.47 9.82
CA PRO A 15 19.58 5.13 8.54
C PRO A 15 19.48 4.09 7.42
N ILE A 16 18.44 4.22 6.58
CA ILE A 16 18.21 3.33 5.44
C ILE A 16 19.41 3.40 4.46
N ASP A 17 19.99 2.26 4.12
CA ASP A 17 21.09 2.17 3.15
C ASP A 17 20.54 2.00 1.72
N TYR A 18 20.64 3.07 0.91
CA TYR A 18 20.22 3.08 -0.49
C TYR A 18 21.34 2.72 -1.49
N ARG A 19 22.51 2.26 -1.03
CA ARG A 19 23.67 2.02 -1.90
C ARG A 19 23.38 1.00 -3.00
N THR A 20 22.67 -0.08 -2.71
CA THR A 20 22.38 -1.12 -3.71
C THR A 20 21.51 -0.57 -4.84
N LEU A 21 20.50 0.23 -4.50
CA LEU A 21 19.63 0.91 -5.47
C LEU A 21 20.42 1.91 -6.31
N THR A 22 21.21 2.78 -5.68
CA THR A 22 21.95 3.87 -6.36
C THR A 22 23.10 3.38 -7.24
N MET A 23 23.64 2.19 -6.97
CA MET A 23 24.63 1.56 -7.84
C MET A 23 24.05 1.22 -9.23
N MET A 24 22.80 0.76 -9.28
CA MET A 24 22.12 0.36 -10.52
C MET A 24 21.30 1.50 -11.13
N ASP A 25 20.82 2.42 -10.30
CA ASP A 25 20.09 3.62 -10.68
C ASP A 25 20.66 4.85 -9.98
N ARG A 26 21.66 5.48 -10.60
CA ARG A 26 22.30 6.69 -10.07
C ARG A 26 21.36 7.90 -9.99
N SER A 27 20.18 7.82 -10.61
CA SER A 27 19.17 8.87 -10.55
C SER A 27 18.16 8.68 -9.43
N PHE A 28 18.25 7.57 -8.69
CA PHE A 28 17.39 7.28 -7.56
C PHE A 28 17.53 8.36 -6.48
N ASP A 29 16.39 8.83 -5.98
CA ASP A 29 16.27 9.87 -4.97
C ASP A 29 15.15 9.45 -4.01
N PRO A 30 15.45 9.23 -2.72
CA PRO A 30 14.48 8.69 -1.76
C PRO A 30 13.31 9.66 -1.49
N ASP A 31 13.55 10.97 -1.49
CA ASP A 31 12.50 11.97 -1.27
C ASP A 31 11.51 12.03 -2.44
N ARG A 32 12.04 11.91 -3.67
CA ARG A 32 11.21 11.80 -4.88
C ARG A 32 10.42 10.50 -4.91
N PHE A 33 11.04 9.40 -4.50
CA PHE A 33 10.36 8.12 -4.36
C PHE A 33 9.21 8.22 -3.34
N LEU A 34 9.47 8.75 -2.14
CA LEU A 34 8.44 8.88 -1.10
C LEU A 34 7.23 9.70 -1.56
N LYS A 35 7.45 10.83 -2.25
CA LYS A 35 6.37 11.61 -2.86
C LYS A 35 5.57 10.80 -3.89
N SER A 36 6.26 10.00 -4.70
CA SER A 36 5.61 9.13 -5.68
C SER A 36 4.80 8.02 -5.01
N ALA A 37 5.28 7.48 -3.90
CA ALA A 37 4.57 6.49 -3.09
C ALA A 37 3.30 7.10 -2.47
N GLN A 38 3.37 8.32 -1.93
CA GLN A 38 2.19 9.06 -1.43
C GLN A 38 1.16 9.29 -2.55
N ASP A 39 1.59 9.65 -3.75
CA ASP A 39 0.69 9.79 -4.90
C ASP A 39 0.02 8.45 -5.27
N ILE A 40 0.78 7.35 -5.24
CA ILE A 40 0.24 6.01 -5.51
C ILE A 40 -0.76 5.61 -4.42
N PHE A 41 -0.50 5.92 -3.15
CA PHE A 41 -1.41 5.69 -2.04
C PHE A 41 -2.81 6.26 -2.35
N PHE A 42 -2.92 7.56 -2.67
CA PHE A 42 -4.21 8.16 -3.00
C PHE A 42 -4.82 7.61 -4.30
N LYS A 43 -4.02 7.28 -5.31
CA LYS A 43 -4.51 6.71 -6.58
C LYS A 43 -5.10 5.31 -6.38
N VAL A 44 -4.45 4.46 -5.59
CA VAL A 44 -4.95 3.11 -5.26
C VAL A 44 -6.28 3.22 -4.52
N GLN A 45 -6.34 4.08 -3.50
CA GLN A 45 -7.56 4.32 -2.72
C GLN A 45 -8.72 4.79 -3.62
N GLY A 46 -8.46 5.76 -4.50
CA GLY A 46 -9.44 6.25 -5.47
C GLY A 46 -9.87 5.19 -6.50
N ALA A 47 -8.96 4.32 -6.94
CA ALA A 47 -9.26 3.22 -7.85
C ALA A 47 -10.09 2.12 -7.15
N TRP A 48 -9.75 1.78 -5.91
CA TRP A 48 -10.50 0.83 -5.08
C TRP A 48 -11.93 1.29 -4.85
N ASN A 49 -12.13 2.56 -4.46
CA ASN A 49 -13.46 3.15 -4.29
C ASN A 49 -14.33 3.05 -5.55
N LYS A 50 -13.72 3.10 -6.74
CA LYS A 50 -14.40 2.96 -8.03
C LYS A 50 -14.46 1.51 -8.53
N GLN A 51 -13.85 0.59 -7.80
CA GLN A 51 -13.57 -0.79 -8.24
C GLN A 51 -12.92 -0.82 -9.64
N ASP A 52 -12.03 0.13 -9.94
CA ASP A 52 -11.35 0.26 -11.23
C ASP A 52 -10.14 -0.68 -11.29
N THR A 53 -10.37 -1.91 -11.74
CA THR A 53 -9.33 -2.94 -11.86
C THR A 53 -8.29 -2.59 -12.94
N THR A 54 -8.62 -1.73 -13.90
CA THR A 54 -7.67 -1.28 -14.92
C THR A 54 -6.65 -0.32 -14.32
N ALA A 55 -7.12 0.65 -13.53
CA ALA A 55 -6.23 1.55 -12.80
C ALA A 55 -5.34 0.79 -11.81
N LEU A 56 -5.90 -0.15 -11.04
CA LEU A 56 -5.13 -0.95 -10.09
C LEU A 56 -4.06 -1.81 -10.78
N ARG A 57 -4.35 -2.43 -11.93
CA ARG A 57 -3.36 -3.18 -12.74
C ARG A 57 -2.16 -2.33 -13.18
N ASN A 58 -2.39 -1.04 -13.39
CA ASN A 58 -1.32 -0.11 -13.75
C ASN A 58 -0.46 0.33 -12.56
N LEU A 59 -0.93 0.13 -11.32
CA LEU A 59 -0.23 0.53 -10.11
C LEU A 59 0.43 -0.66 -9.40
N CYS A 60 -0.14 -1.86 -9.51
CA CYS A 60 0.23 -3.02 -8.72
C CYS A 60 1.04 -4.05 -9.52
N GLY A 61 1.85 -4.84 -8.81
CA GLY A 61 2.43 -6.07 -9.31
C GLY A 61 1.34 -7.13 -9.54
N SER A 62 1.63 -8.12 -10.39
CA SER A 62 0.67 -9.13 -10.81
C SER A 62 0.13 -9.99 -9.67
N ALA A 63 0.97 -10.32 -8.68
CA ALA A 63 0.59 -11.12 -7.53
C ALA A 63 -0.45 -10.41 -6.65
N LEU A 64 -0.15 -9.17 -6.22
CA LEU A 64 -1.07 -8.35 -5.43
C LEU A 64 -2.38 -8.09 -6.19
N MET A 65 -2.28 -7.77 -7.48
CA MET A 65 -3.46 -7.52 -8.29
C MET A 65 -4.38 -8.74 -8.33
N LYS A 66 -3.85 -9.96 -8.47
CA LYS A 66 -4.67 -11.17 -8.48
C LYS A 66 -5.52 -11.28 -7.21
N THR A 67 -4.91 -11.06 -6.04
CA THR A 67 -5.63 -11.07 -4.75
C THR A 67 -6.72 -9.99 -4.71
N TRP A 68 -6.39 -8.76 -5.11
CA TRP A 68 -7.36 -7.65 -5.13
C TRP A 68 -8.48 -7.84 -6.15
N GLU A 69 -8.24 -8.50 -7.29
CA GLU A 69 -9.31 -8.87 -8.24
C GLU A 69 -10.30 -9.83 -7.62
N GLU A 70 -9.83 -10.80 -6.84
CA GLU A 70 -10.69 -11.77 -6.14
C GLU A 70 -11.56 -11.06 -5.10
N GLU A 71 -10.98 -10.14 -4.30
CA GLU A 71 -11.72 -9.35 -3.31
C GLU A 71 -12.75 -8.42 -3.95
N LEU A 72 -12.37 -7.66 -4.99
CA LEU A 72 -13.28 -6.79 -5.71
C LEU A 72 -14.40 -7.59 -6.39
N THR A 73 -14.10 -8.79 -6.89
CA THR A 73 -15.11 -9.68 -7.46
C THR A 73 -16.06 -10.19 -6.38
N ALA A 74 -15.57 -10.52 -5.19
CA ALA A 74 -16.41 -10.92 -4.07
C ALA A 74 -17.37 -9.80 -3.63
N LEU A 75 -16.89 -8.55 -3.57
CA LEU A 75 -17.73 -7.38 -3.30
C LEU A 75 -18.83 -7.21 -4.37
N ARG A 76 -18.46 -7.27 -5.66
CA ARG A 76 -19.43 -7.16 -6.76
C ARG A 76 -20.49 -8.27 -6.73
N ASN A 77 -20.08 -9.51 -6.47
CA ASN A 77 -21.00 -10.65 -6.38
C ASN A 77 -22.01 -10.50 -5.25
N ARG A 78 -21.65 -9.80 -4.18
CA ARG A 78 -22.55 -9.45 -3.07
C ARG A 78 -23.40 -8.21 -3.36
N GLY A 79 -23.17 -7.51 -4.48
CA GLY A 79 -23.80 -6.22 -4.77
C GLY A 79 -23.29 -5.10 -3.86
N HIS A 80 -22.06 -5.23 -3.37
CA HIS A 80 -21.45 -4.32 -2.41
C HIS A 80 -20.33 -3.48 -3.05
N GLN A 81 -20.10 -2.31 -2.50
CA GLN A 81 -18.98 -1.43 -2.83
C GLN A 81 -18.34 -0.91 -1.54
N ASN A 82 -17.04 -1.09 -1.40
CA ASN A 82 -16.28 -0.46 -0.32
C ASN A 82 -15.94 1.00 -0.69
N LYS A 83 -15.97 1.87 0.33
CA LYS A 83 -15.80 3.31 0.24
C LYS A 83 -14.83 3.75 1.33
N MET A 84 -13.77 4.41 0.90
CA MET A 84 -12.75 5.04 1.73
C MET A 84 -12.82 6.54 1.50
N GLU A 85 -13.39 7.28 2.45
CA GLU A 85 -13.63 8.73 2.33
C GLU A 85 -12.89 9.52 3.41
N ASN A 86 -12.77 10.85 3.22
CA ASN A 86 -12.06 11.75 4.15
C ASN A 86 -10.64 11.29 4.51
N ILE A 87 -9.94 10.70 3.55
CA ILE A 87 -8.60 10.16 3.76
C ILE A 87 -7.64 11.31 4.11
N ALA A 88 -7.02 11.23 5.28
CA ALA A 88 -5.98 12.14 5.73
C ALA A 88 -4.70 11.36 6.06
N LEU A 89 -3.70 11.48 5.20
CA LEU A 89 -2.35 10.99 5.46
C LEU A 89 -1.69 11.83 6.55
N ARG A 90 -1.27 11.21 7.64
CA ARG A 90 -0.64 11.87 8.80
C ARG A 90 0.87 11.83 8.72
N GLU A 91 1.42 10.66 8.44
CA GLU A 91 2.85 10.44 8.36
C GLU A 91 3.17 9.42 7.27
N SER A 92 4.33 9.57 6.66
CA SER A 92 4.89 8.55 5.78
C SER A 92 6.41 8.58 5.81
N ASP A 93 7.04 7.43 5.92
CA ASP A 93 8.49 7.28 5.93
C ASP A 93 8.90 5.97 5.25
N ILE A 94 10.10 5.96 4.69
CA ILE A 94 10.70 4.74 4.15
C ILE A 94 11.20 3.93 5.34
N SER A 95 10.62 2.75 5.54
CA SER A 95 11.00 1.85 6.63
C SER A 95 12.10 0.87 6.22
N GLU A 96 12.14 0.49 4.94
CA GLU A 96 13.09 -0.49 4.41
C GLU A 96 13.45 -0.19 2.96
N ALA A 97 14.68 -0.49 2.56
CA ALA A 97 15.09 -0.54 1.16
C ALA A 97 16.11 -1.67 0.97
N TRP A 98 15.91 -2.51 -0.03
CA TRP A 98 16.83 -3.62 -0.33
C TRP A 98 16.79 -4.01 -1.80
N THR A 99 17.80 -4.76 -2.24
CA THR A 99 17.85 -5.37 -3.56
C THR A 99 18.00 -6.88 -3.38
N GLU A 100 17.14 -7.67 -4.01
CA GLU A 100 17.19 -9.13 -3.95
C GLU A 100 16.82 -9.73 -5.31
N ASN A 101 17.57 -10.73 -5.76
CA ASN A 101 17.26 -11.51 -6.96
C ASN A 101 17.04 -10.68 -8.26
N GLY A 102 17.69 -9.52 -8.38
CA GLY A 102 17.55 -8.63 -9.54
C GLY A 102 16.35 -7.68 -9.48
N GLU A 103 15.68 -7.60 -8.34
CA GLU A 103 14.62 -6.62 -8.05
C GLU A 103 15.05 -5.68 -6.92
N ASP A 104 14.72 -4.40 -7.06
CA ASP A 104 14.78 -3.43 -5.97
C ASP A 104 13.43 -3.40 -5.25
N TYR A 105 13.49 -3.24 -3.93
CA TYR A 105 12.32 -3.10 -3.06
C TYR A 105 12.47 -1.91 -2.12
N ILE A 106 11.36 -1.22 -1.87
CA ILE A 106 11.27 -0.19 -0.85
C ILE A 106 9.94 -0.35 -0.13
N THR A 107 9.96 -0.38 1.20
CA THR A 107 8.75 -0.34 2.04
C THR A 107 8.55 1.07 2.58
N VAL A 108 7.34 1.58 2.43
CA VAL A 108 6.90 2.85 3.03
C VAL A 108 5.86 2.54 4.09
N ARG A 109 6.09 3.04 5.30
CA ARG A 109 5.08 3.08 6.36
C ARG A 109 4.16 4.28 6.08
N PHE A 110 2.86 4.04 6.05
CA PHE A 110 1.83 5.07 5.94
C PHE A 110 0.98 5.04 7.20
N HIS A 111 0.86 6.18 7.86
CA HIS A 111 -0.06 6.39 8.97
C HIS A 111 -1.15 7.36 8.53
N ALA A 112 -2.41 6.94 8.57
CA ALA A 112 -3.53 7.71 8.05
C ALA A 112 -4.80 7.47 8.85
N ASN A 113 -5.80 8.34 8.63
CA ASN A 113 -7.18 8.06 9.03
C ASN A 113 -8.13 8.30 7.85
N LEU A 114 -9.24 7.56 7.86
CA LEU A 114 -10.29 7.65 6.84
C LEU A 114 -11.61 7.13 7.39
N LEU A 115 -12.71 7.43 6.69
CA LEU A 115 -13.97 6.71 6.85
C LEU A 115 -13.92 5.45 5.99
N ASP A 116 -14.08 4.28 6.60
CA ASP A 116 -14.15 3.00 5.89
C ASP A 116 -15.52 2.37 6.09
N TYR A 117 -16.25 2.20 5.00
CA TYR A 117 -17.54 1.54 5.02
C TYR A 117 -17.86 0.86 3.70
N THR A 118 -18.73 -0.13 3.77
CA THR A 118 -19.26 -0.84 2.62
C THR A 118 -20.73 -0.50 2.44
N THR A 119 -21.13 -0.20 1.22
CA THR A 119 -22.52 0.11 0.85
C THR A 119 -23.11 -0.97 -0.04
N ASP A 120 -24.41 -1.24 0.11
CA ASP A 120 -25.18 -1.96 -0.89
C ASP A 120 -25.40 -1.04 -2.12
N VAL A 121 -25.05 -1.51 -3.31
CA VAL A 121 -25.03 -0.71 -4.54
C VAL A 121 -26.45 -0.33 -5.01
N LYS A 122 -27.48 -1.12 -4.66
CA LYS A 122 -28.86 -0.86 -5.09
C LYS A 122 -29.56 0.18 -4.24
N THR A 123 -29.34 0.11 -2.94
CA THR A 123 -30.03 0.93 -1.93
C THR A 123 -29.21 2.11 -1.45
N GLY A 124 -27.89 2.05 -1.59
CA GLY A 124 -26.95 3.02 -1.02
C GLY A 124 -26.77 2.89 0.49
N ALA A 125 -27.41 1.90 1.13
CA ALA A 125 -27.32 1.72 2.57
C ALA A 125 -25.94 1.22 2.99
N VAL A 126 -25.42 1.73 4.11
CA VAL A 126 -24.22 1.19 4.76
C VAL A 126 -24.54 -0.19 5.33
N VAL A 127 -23.79 -1.20 4.91
CA VAL A 127 -23.94 -2.60 5.34
C VAL A 127 -22.80 -3.08 6.25
N SER A 128 -21.69 -2.35 6.30
CA SER A 128 -20.55 -2.62 7.18
C SER A 128 -19.68 -1.38 7.34
N GLY A 129 -18.97 -1.25 8.46
CA GLY A 129 -18.09 -0.11 8.74
C GLY A 129 -18.84 1.14 9.21
N SER A 130 -18.21 2.31 9.07
CA SER A 130 -18.79 3.59 9.47
C SER A 130 -18.51 4.70 8.46
N ASP A 131 -19.55 5.41 8.06
CA ASP A 131 -19.52 6.61 7.22
C ASP A 131 -19.42 7.92 8.05
N SER A 132 -19.25 7.81 9.36
CA SER A 132 -19.22 8.96 10.28
C SER A 132 -18.13 8.89 11.35
N GLN A 133 -17.60 7.71 11.65
CA GLN A 133 -16.50 7.52 12.60
C GLN A 133 -15.23 7.19 11.82
N PRO A 134 -14.24 8.11 11.76
CA PRO A 134 -12.98 7.82 11.11
C PRO A 134 -12.20 6.78 11.91
N VAL A 135 -11.55 5.87 11.19
CA VAL A 135 -10.60 4.91 11.73
C VAL A 135 -9.19 5.38 11.43
N GLU A 136 -8.28 5.18 12.38
CA GLU A 136 -6.85 5.41 12.23
C GLU A 136 -6.17 4.07 12.00
N PHE A 137 -5.20 4.04 11.08
CA PHE A 137 -4.50 2.82 10.70
C PHE A 137 -3.06 3.11 10.27
N GLU A 138 -2.23 2.08 10.39
CA GLU A 138 -0.87 2.05 9.89
C GLU A 138 -0.72 0.89 8.91
N GLU A 139 -0.14 1.17 7.75
CA GLU A 139 0.13 0.20 6.69
C GLU A 139 1.57 0.29 6.19
N TYR A 140 2.14 -0.86 5.85
CA TYR A 140 3.43 -1.00 5.20
C TYR A 140 3.22 -1.39 3.74
N TRP A 141 3.56 -0.47 2.84
CA TRP A 141 3.42 -0.64 1.40
C TRP A 141 4.79 -0.92 0.80
N THR A 142 4.97 -2.15 0.32
CA THR A 142 6.21 -2.54 -0.36
C THR A 142 6.04 -2.32 -1.86
N PHE A 143 6.94 -1.54 -2.43
CA PHE A 143 7.06 -1.31 -3.86
C PHE A 143 8.24 -2.10 -4.41
N SER A 144 8.11 -2.62 -5.63
CA SER A 144 9.19 -3.30 -6.32
C SER A 144 9.38 -2.77 -7.74
N ARG A 145 10.59 -2.98 -8.27
CA ARG A 145 10.91 -2.82 -9.69
C ARG A 145 12.09 -3.74 -10.05
N PRO A 146 12.23 -4.13 -11.33
CA PRO A 146 13.49 -4.66 -11.81
C PRO A 146 14.60 -3.63 -11.60
N VAL A 147 15.80 -4.09 -11.20
CA VAL A 147 16.94 -3.20 -10.92
C VAL A 147 17.21 -2.19 -12.05
N GLY A 148 17.55 -0.96 -11.68
CA GLY A 148 17.79 0.14 -12.61
C GLY A 148 16.62 1.12 -12.73
N PRO A 149 16.59 2.00 -13.74
CA PRO A 149 15.65 3.11 -13.84
C PRO A 149 14.27 2.68 -14.36
N ASN A 150 13.71 1.63 -13.77
CA ASN A 150 12.39 1.08 -14.09
C ASN A 150 11.30 1.70 -13.20
N GLY A 151 10.05 1.57 -13.66
CA GLY A 151 8.89 2.04 -12.92
C GLY A 151 8.56 1.14 -11.72
N TRP A 152 8.26 1.77 -10.59
CA TRP A 152 7.83 1.10 -9.37
C TRP A 152 6.40 0.58 -9.46
N LYS A 153 6.16 -0.59 -8.87
CA LYS A 153 4.84 -1.21 -8.73
C LYS A 153 4.61 -1.57 -7.27
N LEU A 154 3.37 -1.42 -6.82
CA LEU A 154 2.97 -1.87 -5.49
C LEU A 154 2.95 -3.40 -5.44
N ALA A 155 3.83 -4.00 -4.64
CA ALA A 155 4.03 -5.44 -4.55
C ALA A 155 3.30 -6.06 -3.36
N ALA A 156 3.22 -5.36 -2.24
CA ALA A 156 2.51 -5.81 -1.04
C ALA A 156 1.95 -4.63 -0.24
N VAL A 157 0.86 -4.91 0.49
CA VAL A 157 0.29 -4.02 1.51
C VAL A 157 0.06 -4.87 2.75
N GLN A 158 0.53 -4.40 3.90
CA GLN A 158 0.40 -5.08 5.18
C GLN A 158 -0.10 -4.08 6.22
N GLN A 159 -1.16 -4.43 6.94
CA GLN A 159 -1.63 -3.62 8.06
C GLN A 159 -0.87 -4.02 9.34
N ALA A 160 -0.50 -3.02 10.15
CA ALA A 160 0.17 -3.21 11.44
C ALA A 160 -0.77 -3.78 12.53
#